data_AF-A0A7K2Y049-F1
#
_entry.id   AF-A0A7K2Y049-F1
#
_cell.length_a   1.000
_cell.length_b   1.000
_cell.length_c   1.000
_cell.angle_alpha   90.00
_cell.angle_beta   90.00
_cell.angle_gamma   90.00
#
_symmetry.space_group_name_H-M   'P 1'
#
loop_
_entity.id
_entity.type
_entity.pdbx_description
1 polymer ?
#
loop_
_entity_poly.entity_id
_entity_poly.type
_entity_poly.pdbx_seq_one_letter_code
_entity_poly.pdbx_strand_id
1 'polypeptide(L)'
;MNGPTWADEIFACGDLPQENTEETEELGARLYERYLELADHAVGNEGVAGVAALVRSFRVEEDFGAYQASLSALERFPLDVLGAGVANSAYALSEMPDCWSGNILLIVAREEPSVRAFNEACASLGTAERESLKRLVAFHESNEWLAEDDDQGKLIVP
;
A
#
# COMPACT_ATOMS: atom_id res chain seq x y z
N MET A 1 -19.31 -21.92 -8.66
CA MET A 1 -18.49 -20.71 -8.67
C MET A 1 -17.79 -20.66 -7.33
N ASN A 2 -16.46 -20.59 -7.31
CA ASN A 2 -15.75 -20.25 -6.08
C ASN A 2 -15.98 -18.75 -5.85
N GLY A 3 -16.22 -18.34 -4.60
CA GLY A 3 -16.39 -16.93 -4.23
C GLY A 3 -15.12 -16.10 -4.49
N PRO A 4 -15.19 -14.77 -4.26
CA PRO A 4 -14.00 -13.91 -4.36
C PRO A 4 -12.90 -14.39 -3.41
N THR A 5 -11.64 -14.23 -3.80
CA THR A 5 -10.52 -14.48 -2.89
C THR A 5 -10.42 -13.37 -1.85
N TRP A 6 -9.73 -13.60 -0.73
CA TRP A 6 -9.47 -12.54 0.27
C TRP A 6 -8.83 -11.29 -0.36
N ALA A 7 -7.89 -11.48 -1.30
CA ALA A 7 -7.22 -10.39 -1.99
C ALA A 7 -8.16 -9.60 -2.92
N ASP A 8 -9.10 -10.27 -3.58
CA ASP A 8 -10.12 -9.61 -4.40
C ASP A 8 -11.12 -8.84 -3.52
N GLU A 9 -11.46 -9.41 -2.37
CA GLU A 9 -12.44 -8.85 -1.46
C GLU A 9 -11.92 -7.59 -0.78
N ILE A 10 -10.69 -7.60 -0.25
CA ILE A 10 -10.11 -6.41 0.41
C ILE A 10 -9.91 -5.27 -0.60
N PHE A 11 -9.53 -5.60 -1.84
CA PHE A 11 -9.44 -4.62 -2.92
C PHE A 11 -10.79 -3.98 -3.25
N ALA A 12 -11.87 -4.77 -3.28
CA ALA A 12 -13.22 -4.27 -3.53
C ALA A 12 -13.73 -3.42 -2.36
N CYS A 13 -13.49 -3.83 -1.12
CA CYS A 13 -13.89 -3.07 0.07
C CYS A 13 -13.13 -1.74 0.22
N GLY A 14 -11.94 -1.63 -0.36
CA GLY A 14 -11.15 -0.39 -0.35
C GLY A 14 -11.77 0.74 -1.17
N ASP A 15 -12.76 0.45 -2.02
CA ASP A 15 -13.48 1.43 -2.86
C ASP A 15 -14.62 2.11 -2.09
N LEU A 16 -14.28 2.82 -1.01
CA LEU A 16 -15.27 3.40 -0.11
C LEU A 16 -16.02 4.56 -0.79
N PRO A 17 -17.35 4.65 -0.68
CA PRO A 17 -18.12 5.75 -1.24
C PRO A 17 -17.63 7.12 -0.74
N GLN A 18 -17.44 8.06 -1.67
CA GLN A 18 -16.95 9.42 -1.38
C GLN A 18 -18.07 10.48 -1.39
N GLU A 19 -19.28 10.09 -1.79
CA GLU A 19 -20.44 10.98 -1.72
C GLU A 19 -21.04 10.96 -0.33
N ASN A 20 -21.50 12.12 0.14
CA ASN A 20 -22.11 12.26 1.46
C ASN A 20 -23.65 12.20 1.35
N THR A 21 -24.18 11.00 1.16
CA THR A 21 -25.62 10.70 1.12
C THR A 21 -25.94 9.59 2.11
N GLU A 22 -27.18 9.50 2.60
CA GLU A 22 -27.59 8.44 3.55
C GLU A 22 -27.35 7.03 2.99
N GLU A 23 -27.60 6.81 1.69
CA GLU A 23 -27.37 5.52 1.03
C GLU A 23 -25.87 5.16 0.96
N THR A 24 -25.02 6.16 0.70
CA THR A 24 -23.56 5.97 0.62
C THR A 24 -22.91 5.85 1.99
N GLU A 25 -23.48 6.46 3.04
CA GLU A 25 -23.07 6.27 4.43
C GLU A 25 -23.33 4.83 4.90
N GLU A 26 -24.52 4.27 4.65
CA GLU A 26 -24.83 2.88 5.04
C GLU A 26 -23.92 1.88 4.31
N LEU A 27 -23.73 2.06 3.00
CA LEU A 27 -22.82 1.23 2.22
C LEU A 27 -21.37 1.39 2.70
N GLY A 28 -20.93 2.62 2.94
CA GLY A 28 -19.60 2.95 3.44
C GLY A 28 -19.31 2.28 4.78
N ALA A 29 -20.25 2.32 5.74
CA ALA A 29 -20.11 1.64 7.03
C ALA A 29 -19.93 0.13 6.87
N ARG A 30 -20.72 -0.50 6.00
CA ARG A 30 -20.62 -1.96 5.74
C ARG A 30 -19.31 -2.34 5.07
N LEU A 31 -18.85 -1.56 4.10
CA LEU A 31 -17.57 -1.79 3.42
C LEU A 31 -16.39 -1.55 4.36
N TYR A 32 -16.48 -0.51 5.20
CA TYR A 32 -15.51 -0.20 6.24
C TYR A 32 -15.35 -1.36 7.23
N GLU A 33 -16.46 -1.83 7.83
CA GLU A 33 -16.42 -2.95 8.77
C GLU A 33 -15.82 -4.20 8.12
N ARG A 34 -16.23 -4.50 6.89
CA ARG A 34 -15.69 -5.64 6.15
C ARG A 34 -14.21 -5.48 5.82
N TYR A 35 -13.78 -4.28 5.47
CA TYR A 35 -12.38 -3.95 5.23
C TYR A 35 -11.53 -4.21 6.47
N LEU A 36 -11.99 -3.76 7.65
CA LEU A 36 -11.29 -3.98 8.91
C LEU A 36 -11.13 -5.47 9.22
N GLU A 37 -12.19 -6.27 9.05
CA GLU A 37 -12.13 -7.72 9.23
C GLU A 37 -11.09 -8.37 8.30
N LEU A 38 -11.07 -7.95 7.03
CA LEU A 38 -10.15 -8.50 6.03
C LEU A 38 -8.70 -8.08 6.31
N ALA A 39 -8.47 -6.83 6.71
CA ALA A 39 -7.15 -6.36 7.10
C ALA A 39 -6.65 -7.07 8.37
N ASP A 40 -7.52 -7.29 9.37
CA ASP A 40 -7.14 -7.99 10.59
C ASP A 40 -6.86 -9.48 10.37
N HIS A 41 -7.54 -10.10 9.39
CA HIS A 41 -7.27 -11.47 8.99
C HIS A 41 -5.86 -11.65 8.35
N ALA A 42 -5.23 -10.57 7.88
CA ALA A 42 -3.86 -10.65 7.38
C ALA A 42 -2.87 -10.84 8.53
N VAL A 43 -2.16 -11.97 8.53
CA VAL A 43 -1.23 -12.36 9.61
C VAL A 43 0.24 -12.28 9.21
N GLY A 44 0.55 -11.85 7.98
CA GLY A 44 1.90 -11.59 7.50
C GLY A 44 2.58 -12.79 6.81
N ASN A 45 1.86 -13.90 6.58
CA ASN A 45 2.38 -15.10 5.90
C ASN A 45 1.83 -15.28 4.47
N GLU A 46 1.02 -14.34 4.00
CA GLU A 46 0.42 -14.31 2.66
C GLU A 46 1.46 -14.02 1.55
N GLY A 47 2.69 -13.66 1.95
CA GLY A 47 3.80 -13.38 1.06
C GLY A 47 3.66 -12.05 0.30
N VAL A 48 4.49 -11.89 -0.74
CA VAL A 48 4.54 -10.69 -1.59
C VAL A 48 3.18 -10.35 -2.19
N ALA A 49 2.39 -11.38 -2.54
CA ALA A 49 1.04 -11.20 -3.08
C ALA A 49 0.07 -10.62 -2.04
N GLY A 50 0.22 -10.97 -0.75
CA GLY A 50 -0.57 -10.40 0.33
C GLY A 50 -0.27 -8.92 0.57
N VAL A 51 1.01 -8.56 0.60
CA VAL A 51 1.44 -7.15 0.65
C VAL A 51 0.84 -6.38 -0.52
N ALA A 52 0.94 -6.92 -1.75
CA ALA A 52 0.40 -6.27 -2.93
C ALA A 52 -1.14 -6.16 -2.93
N ALA A 53 -1.85 -7.06 -2.24
CA ALA A 53 -3.29 -6.99 -2.04
C ALA A 53 -3.69 -5.90 -1.03
N LEU A 54 -2.89 -5.71 0.02
CA LEU A 54 -3.08 -4.60 0.96
C LEU A 54 -2.78 -3.26 0.28
N VAL A 55 -1.64 -3.11 -0.38
CA VAL A 55 -1.26 -1.84 -1.04
C VAL A 55 -2.30 -1.40 -2.06
N ARG A 56 -2.79 -2.31 -2.92
CA ARG A 56 -3.83 -1.96 -3.92
C ARG A 56 -5.18 -1.54 -3.34
N SER A 57 -5.44 -1.86 -2.07
CA SER A 57 -6.72 -1.57 -1.43
C SER A 57 -6.85 -0.11 -0.99
N PHE A 58 -5.76 0.67 -1.03
CA PHE A 58 -5.74 2.11 -0.77
C PHE A 58 -6.18 2.87 -2.04
N ARG A 59 -7.50 3.06 -2.21
CA ARG A 59 -8.11 3.59 -3.43
C ARG A 59 -8.69 5.00 -3.31
N VAL A 60 -9.03 5.45 -2.11
CA VAL A 60 -9.71 6.74 -1.89
C VAL A 60 -8.95 7.63 -0.90
N GLU A 61 -9.20 8.93 -0.94
CA GLU A 61 -8.57 9.89 -0.03
C GLU A 61 -9.24 9.88 1.35
N GLU A 62 -10.58 9.92 1.39
CA GLU A 62 -11.35 9.79 2.62
C GLU A 62 -11.73 8.32 2.84
N ASP A 63 -10.98 7.66 3.72
CA ASP A 63 -11.08 6.22 3.98
C ASP A 63 -11.84 5.88 5.26
N PHE A 64 -12.40 6.88 5.95
CA PHE A 64 -13.00 6.73 7.29
C PHE A 64 -12.04 6.08 8.32
N GLY A 65 -10.72 6.16 8.09
CA GLY A 65 -9.69 5.49 8.89
C GLY A 65 -9.51 3.99 8.61
N ALA A 66 -10.15 3.43 7.57
CA ALA A 66 -10.02 2.02 7.20
C ALA A 66 -8.57 1.62 6.93
N TYR A 67 -7.81 2.47 6.25
CA TYR A 67 -6.48 2.17 5.76
C TYR A 67 -5.44 2.11 6.88
N GLN A 68 -5.74 2.67 8.06
CA GLN A 68 -4.92 2.43 9.26
C GLN A 68 -4.85 0.94 9.63
N ALA A 69 -5.92 0.17 9.38
CA ALA A 69 -5.91 -1.27 9.60
C ALA A 69 -4.98 -1.97 8.60
N SER A 70 -4.95 -1.54 7.33
CA SER A 70 -4.02 -2.09 6.35
C SER A 70 -2.58 -1.68 6.59
N LEU A 71 -2.32 -0.45 7.04
CA LEU A 71 -0.98 -0.05 7.47
C LEU A 71 -0.51 -0.93 8.64
N SER A 72 -1.37 -1.13 9.64
CA SER A 72 -1.09 -2.04 10.77
C SER A 72 -0.88 -3.49 10.32
N ALA A 73 -1.59 -3.94 9.28
CA ALA A 73 -1.44 -5.26 8.71
C ALA A 73 -0.11 -5.41 7.95
N LEU A 74 0.31 -4.39 7.21
CA LEU A 74 1.59 -4.37 6.49
C LEU A 74 2.78 -4.55 7.45
N GLU A 75 2.73 -3.96 8.64
CA GLU A 75 3.75 -4.10 9.69
C GLU A 75 3.90 -5.54 10.22
N ARG A 76 2.93 -6.43 9.97
CA ARG A 76 2.98 -7.85 10.38
C ARG A 76 3.80 -8.72 9.43
N PHE A 77 4.07 -8.25 8.21
CA PHE A 77 4.84 -9.02 7.22
C PHE A 77 6.32 -9.04 7.55
N PRO A 78 7.05 -10.13 7.24
CA PRO A 78 8.50 -10.12 7.24
C PRO A 78 9.03 -8.96 6.39
N LEU A 79 10.03 -8.23 6.90
CA LEU A 79 10.51 -6.99 6.29
C LEU A 79 10.99 -7.16 4.84
N ASP A 80 11.61 -8.29 4.51
CA ASP A 80 12.00 -8.64 3.14
C ASP A 80 10.79 -8.85 2.22
N VAL A 81 9.75 -9.51 2.73
CA VAL A 81 8.48 -9.69 2.01
C VAL A 81 7.76 -8.37 1.81
N LEU A 82 7.76 -7.51 2.84
CA LEU A 82 7.18 -6.16 2.79
C LEU A 82 7.84 -5.32 1.70
N GLY A 83 9.17 -5.19 1.73
CA GLY A 83 9.90 -4.40 0.74
C GLY A 83 9.67 -4.87 -0.70
N ALA A 84 9.78 -6.19 -0.92
CA ALA A 84 9.53 -6.78 -2.23
C ALA A 84 8.06 -6.60 -2.68
N GLY A 85 7.10 -6.77 -1.78
CA GLY A 85 5.66 -6.60 -2.06
C GLY A 85 5.29 -5.17 -2.44
N VAL A 86 5.84 -4.18 -1.74
CA VAL A 86 5.62 -2.76 -2.05
C VAL A 86 6.22 -2.42 -3.42
N ALA A 87 7.46 -2.86 -3.72
CA ALA A 87 8.06 -2.66 -5.04
C ALA A 87 7.22 -3.27 -6.18
N ASN A 88 6.71 -4.50 -5.99
CA ASN A 88 5.82 -5.17 -6.95
C ASN A 88 4.44 -4.51 -7.08
N SER A 89 4.15 -3.50 -6.27
CA SER A 89 2.90 -2.72 -6.31
C SER A 89 3.09 -1.34 -6.94
N ALA A 90 4.18 -1.13 -7.72
CA ALA A 90 4.55 0.15 -8.34
C ALA A 90 3.39 0.87 -9.04
N TYR A 91 2.56 0.14 -9.81
CA TYR A 91 1.39 0.72 -10.47
C TYR A 91 0.37 1.21 -9.45
N ALA A 92 -0.03 0.38 -8.48
CA ALA A 92 -0.99 0.77 -7.45
C ALA A 92 -0.52 1.96 -6.62
N LEU A 93 0.78 1.99 -6.25
CA LEU A 93 1.40 3.11 -5.55
C LEU A 93 1.33 4.42 -6.34
N SER A 94 1.40 4.36 -7.67
CA SER A 94 1.39 5.55 -8.52
C SER A 94 -0.02 6.10 -8.77
N GLU A 95 -1.05 5.27 -8.58
CA GLU A 95 -2.45 5.64 -8.82
C GLU A 95 -3.21 6.00 -7.54
N MET A 96 -2.69 5.62 -6.36
CA MET A 96 -3.30 5.95 -5.07
C MET A 96 -3.02 7.40 -4.66
N PRO A 97 -3.85 7.99 -3.77
CA PRO A 97 -3.58 9.30 -3.20
C PRO A 97 -2.17 9.42 -2.57
N ASP A 98 -1.54 10.58 -2.74
CA ASP A 98 -0.15 10.83 -2.32
C ASP A 98 0.09 10.53 -0.84
N CYS A 99 -0.86 10.87 0.03
CA CYS A 99 -0.74 10.61 1.46
C CYS A 99 -0.58 9.11 1.78
N TRP A 100 -1.23 8.23 1.02
CA TRP A 100 -1.19 6.79 1.25
C TRP A 100 0.07 6.17 0.69
N SER A 101 0.46 6.56 -0.53
CA SER A 101 1.73 6.10 -1.10
C SER A 101 2.91 6.54 -0.25
N GLY A 102 2.88 7.77 0.27
CA GLY A 102 3.88 8.29 1.21
C GLY A 102 3.98 7.47 2.48
N ASN A 103 2.86 7.18 3.15
CA ASN A 103 2.85 6.35 4.36
C ASN A 103 3.42 4.95 4.12
N ILE A 104 3.07 4.30 3.01
CA ILE A 104 3.57 2.96 2.67
C ILE A 104 5.07 2.99 2.40
N LEU A 105 5.56 3.96 1.61
CA LEU A 105 6.98 4.10 1.32
C LEU A 105 7.79 4.41 2.58
N LEU A 106 7.23 5.19 3.50
CA LEU A 106 7.86 5.52 4.78
C LEU A 106 8.04 4.28 5.68
N ILE A 107 7.05 3.38 5.73
CA ILE A 107 7.19 2.11 6.46
C ILE A 107 8.38 1.30 5.91
N VAL A 108 8.54 1.26 4.59
CA VAL A 108 9.67 0.56 3.95
C VAL A 108 11.00 1.29 4.19
N ALA A 109 11.04 2.61 4.09
CA ALA A 109 12.28 3.38 4.23
C ALA A 109 12.92 3.26 5.62
N ARG A 110 12.14 2.98 6.66
CA ARG A 110 12.61 2.95 8.05
C ARG A 110 13.37 1.68 8.41
N GLU A 111 13.16 0.59 7.70
CA GLU A 111 13.70 -0.72 8.06
C GLU A 111 14.63 -1.26 6.98
N GLU A 112 15.94 -1.38 7.28
CA GLU A 112 16.97 -1.77 6.30
C GLU A 112 16.66 -3.06 5.53
N PRO A 113 16.16 -4.16 6.15
CA PRO A 113 15.85 -5.36 5.38
C PRO A 113 14.76 -5.14 4.33
N SER A 114 13.81 -4.24 4.61
CA SER A 114 12.76 -3.90 3.66
C SER A 114 13.25 -2.95 2.56
N VAL A 115 14.11 -1.98 2.89
CA VAL A 115 14.80 -1.14 1.90
C VAL A 115 15.59 -2.00 0.90
N ARG A 116 16.40 -2.94 1.39
CA ARG A 116 17.19 -3.83 0.54
C ARG A 116 16.30 -4.64 -0.39
N ALA A 117 15.26 -5.28 0.14
CA ALA A 117 14.35 -6.09 -0.65
C ALA A 117 13.55 -5.27 -1.67
N PHE A 118 13.14 -4.05 -1.31
CA PHE A 118 12.49 -3.11 -2.24
C PHE A 118 13.41 -2.77 -3.42
N ASN A 119 14.66 -2.37 -3.14
CA ASN A 119 15.63 -1.97 -4.17
C ASN A 119 15.96 -3.15 -5.10
N GLU A 120 16.16 -4.36 -4.55
CA GLU A 120 16.40 -5.58 -5.32
C GLU A 120 15.19 -5.94 -6.20
N ALA A 121 13.96 -5.85 -5.67
CA ALA A 121 12.75 -6.11 -6.42
C ALA A 121 12.54 -5.10 -7.56
N CYS A 122 12.89 -3.82 -7.35
CA CYS A 122 12.81 -2.79 -8.38
C CYS A 122 13.64 -3.10 -9.62
N ALA A 123 14.78 -3.80 -9.48
CA ALA A 123 15.62 -4.19 -10.61
C ALA A 123 14.89 -5.12 -11.59
N SER A 124 13.88 -5.87 -11.13
CA SER A 124 13.11 -6.81 -11.93
C SER A 124 11.87 -6.21 -12.59
N LEU A 125 11.52 -4.96 -12.27
CA LEU A 125 10.35 -4.28 -12.83
C LEU A 125 10.55 -3.90 -14.30
N GLY A 126 9.45 -3.71 -15.03
CA GLY A 126 9.45 -3.11 -16.35
C GLY A 126 9.85 -1.63 -16.32
N THR A 127 10.31 -1.10 -17.46
CA THR A 127 10.77 0.30 -17.56
C THR A 127 9.70 1.30 -17.13
N ALA A 128 8.45 1.10 -17.55
CA ALA A 128 7.36 2.02 -17.20
C ALA A 128 7.07 2.03 -15.69
N GLU A 129 7.11 0.87 -15.05
CA GLU A 129 6.89 0.72 -13.61
C GLU A 129 8.02 1.38 -12.81
N ARG A 130 9.28 1.17 -13.21
CA ARG A 130 10.44 1.84 -12.60
C ARG A 130 10.35 3.36 -12.73
N GLU A 131 10.05 3.88 -13.91
CA GLU A 131 9.94 5.34 -14.11
C GLU A 131 8.77 5.95 -13.32
N SER A 132 7.68 5.21 -13.13
CA SER A 132 6.58 5.65 -12.26
C SER A 132 7.00 5.70 -10.80
N LEU A 133 7.56 4.59 -10.29
CA LEU A 133 7.99 4.48 -8.90
C LEU A 133 9.12 5.45 -8.56
N LYS A 134 10.05 5.67 -9.49
CA LYS A 134 11.13 6.65 -9.34
C LYS A 134 10.61 8.08 -9.20
N ARG A 135 9.61 8.46 -10.01
CA ARG A 135 8.97 9.78 -9.90
C ARG A 135 8.23 9.93 -8.57
N LEU A 136 7.54 8.89 -8.13
CA LEU A 136 6.83 8.86 -6.86
C LEU A 136 7.78 8.99 -5.66
N VAL A 137 8.87 8.23 -5.63
CA VAL A 137 9.90 8.33 -4.57
C VAL A 137 10.50 9.73 -4.56
N ALA A 138 10.92 10.26 -5.72
CA ALA A 138 11.51 11.60 -5.80
C ALA A 138 10.53 12.71 -5.36
N PHE A 139 9.23 12.54 -5.63
CA PHE A 139 8.19 13.43 -5.12
C PHE A 139 8.16 13.41 -3.59
N HIS A 140 8.09 12.24 -2.97
CA HIS A 140 8.03 12.12 -1.51
C HIS A 140 9.31 12.57 -0.80
N GLU A 141 10.47 12.38 -1.43
CA GLU A 141 11.77 12.89 -0.95
C GLU A 141 11.88 14.43 -1.01
N SER A 142 11.06 15.09 -1.82
CA SER A 142 11.10 16.55 -2.03
C SER A 142 10.02 17.31 -1.24
N ASN A 143 9.00 16.62 -0.72
CA ASN A 143 7.84 17.26 -0.11
C ASN A 143 7.71 16.95 1.38
N GLU A 144 7.42 15.70 1.75
CA GLU A 144 7.06 15.38 3.15
C GLU A 144 7.57 14.00 3.59
N TRP A 145 6.93 12.92 3.13
CA TRP A 145 7.09 11.59 3.74
C TRP A 145 8.52 11.04 3.77
N LEU A 146 9.35 11.33 2.76
CA LEU A 146 10.74 10.89 2.70
C LEU A 146 11.72 12.07 2.72
N ALA A 147 11.26 13.25 3.13
CA ALA A 147 12.06 14.47 3.12
C ALA A 147 13.02 14.59 4.31
N GLU A 148 12.84 13.77 5.36
CA GLU A 148 13.75 13.71 6.49
C GLU A 148 15.09 13.06 6.08
N ASP A 149 16.21 13.60 6.59
CA ASP A 149 17.57 13.13 6.28
C ASP A 149 17.75 11.62 6.52
N ASP A 150 17.06 11.08 7.53
CA ASP A 150 17.14 9.67 7.86
C ASP A 150 16.42 8.78 6.85
N ASP A 151 15.47 9.27 6.04
CA ASP A 151 14.68 8.47 5.10
C ASP A 151 15.03 8.73 3.63
N GLN A 152 15.57 9.90 3.33
CA GLN A 152 15.94 10.34 1.99
C GLN A 152 17.04 9.47 1.36
N GLY A 153 16.90 9.14 0.07
CA GLY A 153 17.91 8.44 -0.72
C GLY A 153 18.05 6.95 -0.44
N LYS A 154 17.24 6.38 0.46
CA LYS A 154 17.26 4.94 0.78
C LYS A 154 16.59 4.07 -0.29
N LEU A 155 15.47 4.54 -0.84
CA LEU A 155 14.68 3.80 -1.84
C LEU A 155 15.23 4.09 -3.23
N ILE A 156 16.09 3.21 -3.73
CA ILE A 156 16.82 3.37 -4.98
C ILE A 156 16.10 2.60 -6.09
N VAL A 157 15.40 3.33 -6.94
CA VAL A 157 14.77 2.78 -8.15
C VAL A 157 15.72 2.96 -9.35
N PRO A 158 16.24 1.87 -9.95
CA PRO A 158 17.29 1.93 -10.98
C PRO A 158 16.80 2.48 -12.32
#